data_AF-A0A9P8M9D3-F1
#
_entry.id   AF-A0A9P8M9D3-F1
#
_cell.length_a   1.000
_cell.length_b   1.000
_cell.length_c   1.000
_cell.angle_alpha   90.00
_cell.angle_beta   90.00
_cell.angle_gamma   90.00
#
_symmetry.space_group_name_H-M   'P 1'
#
loop_
_entity.id
_entity.type
_entity.pdbx_description
1 polymer ?
#
loop_
_entity_poly.entity_id
_entity_poly.type
_entity_poly.pdbx_seq_one_letter_code
_entity_poly.pdbx_strand_id
1 'polypeptide(L)'
;MRLLRTRRLIEVPARFTITFQPLLAFRELRRRNQRTLETITTTVLLVGGSSWYTPSLRMRIPSIVVLADRLADFLRLSRSAVDDTITENLNALVTPSHAGFDPSSTSQRTPASGSRPIGSEACKSFKTAVLFPAWQARTEVLNYCALIAASPDPDDPEATLRVIEEQKNRERVVDERLDPYSSRFFLREPRTRILASLVRQERGVEEIIRNRTWSVVQERCNYSPHDTWQDAMRTCGFDDGSRSN
;
A
#
# COMPACT_ATOMS: atom_id res chain seq x y z
N MET A 1 8.04 -65.69 -39.54
CA MET A 1 7.17 -64.61 -38.96
C MET A 1 7.45 -64.47 -37.47
N ARG A 2 8.30 -63.52 -37.06
CA ARG A 2 8.38 -62.95 -35.71
C ARG A 2 9.14 -61.63 -35.84
N LEU A 3 8.43 -60.50 -35.73
CA LEU A 3 9.03 -59.17 -35.66
C LEU A 3 8.62 -58.51 -34.33
N LEU A 4 9.63 -58.41 -33.47
CA LEU A 4 10.03 -57.32 -32.58
C LEU A 4 8.97 -56.25 -32.23
N ARG A 5 8.71 -56.08 -30.93
CA ARG A 5 8.21 -54.81 -30.38
C ARG A 5 8.98 -54.43 -29.12
N THR A 6 9.92 -53.52 -29.31
CA THR A 6 10.70 -52.82 -28.27
C THR A 6 9.78 -51.92 -27.43
N ARG A 7 9.76 -52.12 -26.10
CA ARG A 7 9.24 -51.15 -25.12
C ARG A 7 10.35 -50.14 -24.79
N ARG A 8 10.18 -48.87 -25.17
CA ARG A 8 10.94 -47.76 -24.56
C ARG A 8 10.12 -47.22 -23.40
N LEU A 9 10.69 -47.33 -22.20
CA LEU A 9 10.33 -46.51 -21.05
C LEU A 9 10.77 -45.08 -21.35
N ILE A 10 9.86 -44.12 -21.21
CA ILE A 10 10.19 -42.69 -21.17
C ILE A 10 9.92 -42.28 -19.72
N GLU A 11 10.99 -42.22 -18.94
CA GLU A 11 11.04 -41.43 -17.71
C GLU A 11 10.99 -39.95 -18.10
N VAL A 12 10.05 -39.20 -17.50
CA VAL A 12 10.03 -37.74 -17.59
C VAL A 12 10.33 -37.19 -16.19
N PRO A 13 11.34 -36.31 -16.05
CA PRO A 13 11.89 -35.93 -14.75
C PRO A 13 11.10 -34.80 -14.07
N ALA A 14 11.17 -34.84 -12.75
CA ALA A 14 11.34 -33.73 -11.79
C ALA A 14 10.63 -32.38 -12.03
N ARG A 15 9.74 -32.07 -11.07
CA ARG A 15 9.67 -30.79 -10.32
C ARG A 15 9.73 -29.51 -11.16
N PHE A 16 8.57 -29.02 -11.57
CA PHE A 16 8.35 -27.60 -11.85
C PHE A 16 7.57 -26.96 -10.70
N THR A 17 8.27 -26.52 -9.67
CA THR A 17 7.75 -25.54 -8.71
C THR A 17 7.76 -24.17 -9.40
N ILE A 18 6.61 -23.74 -9.93
CA ILE A 18 6.38 -22.36 -10.33
C ILE A 18 6.27 -21.55 -9.03
N THR A 19 7.35 -20.89 -8.67
CA THR A 19 7.37 -19.92 -7.57
C THR A 19 6.50 -18.74 -7.93
N PHE A 20 5.36 -18.63 -7.26
CA PHE A 20 4.50 -17.44 -7.21
C PHE A 20 5.33 -16.21 -6.78
N GLN A 21 5.66 -15.35 -7.74
CA GLN A 21 6.55 -14.19 -7.57
C GLN A 21 5.95 -12.93 -6.90
N PRO A 22 4.63 -12.75 -6.63
CA PRO A 22 4.17 -11.53 -5.95
C PRO A 22 4.35 -11.58 -4.42
N LEU A 23 4.38 -12.78 -3.80
CA LEU A 23 4.61 -12.95 -2.36
C LEU A 23 6.07 -12.68 -1.95
N LEU A 24 7.01 -12.91 -2.85
CA LEU A 24 8.43 -12.59 -2.63
C LEU A 24 8.65 -11.07 -2.67
N ALA A 25 7.99 -10.33 -3.55
CA ALA A 25 8.13 -8.87 -3.59
C ALA A 25 7.64 -8.21 -2.29
N PHE A 26 6.51 -8.66 -1.72
CA PHE A 26 5.99 -8.18 -0.44
C PHE A 26 6.82 -8.66 0.76
N ARG A 27 7.28 -9.92 0.77
CA ARG A 27 8.22 -10.41 1.81
C ARG A 27 9.56 -9.70 1.75
N GLU A 28 10.04 -9.33 0.56
CA GLU A 28 11.31 -8.64 0.39
C GLU A 28 11.19 -7.14 0.68
N LEU A 29 10.05 -6.50 0.42
CA LEU A 29 9.74 -5.14 0.91
C LEU A 29 9.64 -5.10 2.44
N ARG A 30 8.97 -6.09 3.06
CA ARG A 30 8.93 -6.25 4.52
C ARG A 30 10.32 -6.53 5.10
N ARG A 31 11.12 -7.41 4.49
CA ARG A 31 12.50 -7.70 4.91
C ARG A 31 13.45 -6.53 4.71
N ARG A 32 13.31 -5.74 3.63
CA ARG A 32 14.14 -4.56 3.40
C ARG A 32 13.86 -3.48 4.45
N ASN A 33 12.58 -3.27 4.82
CA ASN A 33 12.22 -2.38 5.93
C ASN A 33 12.65 -2.92 7.31
N GLN A 34 12.68 -4.24 7.51
CA GLN A 34 13.12 -4.83 8.79
C GLN A 34 14.65 -4.82 8.94
N ARG A 35 15.41 -5.08 7.86
CA ARG A 35 16.89 -5.05 7.88
C ARG A 35 17.47 -3.65 8.11
N THR A 36 16.77 -2.60 7.66
CA THR A 36 17.14 -1.22 8.00
C THR A 36 17.05 -0.91 9.49
N LEU A 37 16.25 -1.66 10.25
CA LEU A 37 16.11 -1.46 11.70
C LEU A 37 17.14 -2.28 12.51
N GLU A 38 17.50 -3.48 12.07
CA GLU A 38 18.45 -4.34 12.81
C GLU A 38 19.93 -3.99 12.57
N THR A 39 20.25 -3.34 11.45
CA THR A 39 21.62 -2.85 11.19
C THR A 39 22.00 -1.70 12.13
N ILE A 40 21.00 -0.99 12.68
CA ILE A 40 21.20 0.11 13.63
C ILE A 40 21.51 -0.41 15.04
N THR A 41 20.96 -1.58 15.42
CA THR A 41 21.09 -2.09 16.79
C THR A 41 22.39 -2.88 17.03
N THR A 42 22.99 -3.45 15.98
CA THR A 42 24.12 -4.39 16.16
C THR A 42 25.50 -3.71 16.11
N THR A 43 25.59 -2.46 15.65
CA THR A 43 26.88 -1.74 15.53
C THR A 43 27.26 -0.94 16.79
N VAL A 44 26.43 -0.99 17.85
CA VAL A 44 26.59 -0.14 19.06
C VAL A 44 27.40 -0.81 20.19
N LEU A 45 27.69 -2.11 20.12
CA LEU A 45 28.27 -2.83 21.27
C LEU A 45 29.77 -3.15 21.23
N LEU A 46 30.52 -2.70 20.22
CA LEU A 46 31.97 -2.94 20.17
C LEU A 46 32.70 -1.70 19.65
N VAL A 47 32.95 -0.73 20.52
CA VAL A 47 34.24 -0.03 20.74
C VAL A 47 34.03 0.97 21.88
N GLY A 48 34.46 0.58 23.08
CA GLY A 48 34.72 1.52 24.17
C GLY A 48 36.10 2.17 23.96
N GLY A 49 36.18 3.49 24.09
CA GLY A 49 37.45 4.21 24.03
C GLY A 49 37.30 5.70 23.75
N SER A 50 37.21 6.47 24.83
CA SER A 50 37.73 7.84 25.02
C SER A 50 38.08 8.66 23.78
N SER A 51 37.18 9.53 23.32
CA SER A 51 37.57 10.82 22.71
C SER A 51 36.35 11.72 22.60
N TRP A 52 36.49 12.95 23.07
CA TRP A 52 35.53 14.03 22.91
C TRP A 52 35.32 14.30 21.41
N TYR A 53 34.24 13.76 20.85
CA TYR A 53 33.66 14.21 19.60
C TYR A 53 32.15 14.21 19.80
N THR A 54 31.58 15.42 19.86
CA THR A 54 30.14 15.62 19.72
C THR A 54 29.68 14.96 18.42
N PRO A 55 28.85 13.89 18.44
CA PRO A 55 28.14 13.54 17.24
C PRO A 55 27.00 14.55 17.19
N SER A 56 27.16 15.59 16.36
CA SER A 56 26.01 16.19 15.70
C SER A 56 25.39 15.08 14.85
N LEU A 57 24.61 14.21 15.50
CA LEU A 57 23.61 13.39 14.85
C LEU A 57 22.54 14.35 14.37
N ARG A 58 22.84 15.06 13.28
CA ARG A 58 21.82 15.39 12.27
C ARG A 58 21.29 14.05 11.78
N MET A 59 20.41 13.45 12.58
CA MET A 59 19.40 12.53 12.09
C MET A 59 18.62 13.37 11.07
N ARG A 60 19.04 13.29 9.80
CA ARG A 60 18.41 13.97 8.69
C ARG A 60 17.01 13.37 8.59
N ILE A 61 16.06 13.97 9.30
CA ILE A 61 14.66 13.87 8.95
C ILE A 61 14.63 14.26 7.47
N PRO A 62 14.15 13.38 6.57
CA PRO A 62 14.06 13.74 5.16
C PRO A 62 13.27 15.03 5.07
N SER A 63 13.72 15.97 4.22
CA SER A 63 13.04 17.25 4.09
C SER A 63 11.55 17.01 3.79
N ILE A 64 10.68 17.84 4.35
CA ILE A 64 9.22 17.67 4.26
C ILE A 64 8.74 17.58 2.80
N VAL A 65 9.42 18.27 1.87
CA VAL A 65 9.15 18.19 0.42
C VAL A 65 9.42 16.79 -0.12
N VAL A 66 10.59 16.22 0.18
CA VAL A 66 10.93 14.85 -0.24
C VAL A 66 9.97 13.86 0.40
N LEU A 67 9.54 14.08 1.64
CA LEU A 67 8.55 13.23 2.28
C LEU A 67 7.18 13.26 1.59
N ALA A 68 6.72 14.44 1.16
CA ALA A 68 5.45 14.60 0.45
C ALA A 68 5.46 13.86 -0.91
N ASP A 69 6.54 14.02 -1.69
CA ASP A 69 6.68 13.33 -2.98
C ASP A 69 6.75 11.80 -2.79
N ARG A 70 7.53 11.36 -1.80
CA ARG A 70 7.66 9.93 -1.46
C ARG A 70 6.35 9.33 -0.98
N LEU A 71 5.52 10.09 -0.26
CA LEU A 71 4.18 9.66 0.15
C LEU A 71 3.29 9.41 -1.07
N ALA A 72 3.22 10.36 -2.00
CA ALA A 72 2.39 10.23 -3.20
C ALA A 72 2.84 9.04 -4.06
N ASP A 73 4.15 8.87 -4.27
CA ASP A 73 4.69 7.75 -5.03
C ASP A 73 4.45 6.40 -4.35
N PHE A 74 4.64 6.32 -3.03
CA PHE A 74 4.36 5.11 -2.27
C PHE A 74 2.89 4.71 -2.39
N LEU A 75 1.96 5.65 -2.22
CA LEU A 75 0.53 5.39 -2.31
C LEU A 75 0.14 4.95 -3.72
N ARG A 76 0.63 5.65 -4.75
CA ARG A 76 0.40 5.29 -6.16
C ARG A 76 0.87 3.87 -6.47
N LEU A 77 2.09 3.52 -6.08
CA LEU A 77 2.65 2.18 -6.31
C LEU A 77 1.87 1.11 -5.53
N SER A 78 1.55 1.37 -4.26
CA SER A 78 0.81 0.42 -3.43
C SER A 78 -0.60 0.15 -3.95
N ARG A 79 -1.32 1.18 -4.42
CA ARG A 79 -2.64 1.05 -5.04
C ARG A 79 -2.54 0.25 -6.35
N SER A 80 -1.58 0.59 -7.21
CA SER A 80 -1.37 -0.12 -8.48
C SER A 80 -1.05 -1.60 -8.33
N ALA A 81 -0.43 -2.00 -7.22
CA ALA A 81 -0.05 -3.38 -6.97
C ALA A 81 -1.17 -4.25 -6.41
N VAL A 82 -2.20 -3.66 -5.80
CA VAL A 82 -3.24 -4.40 -5.05
C VAL A 82 -4.64 -4.04 -5.51
N ASP A 83 -4.97 -2.75 -5.45
CA ASP A 83 -6.33 -2.22 -5.59
C ASP A 83 -6.71 -2.02 -7.07
N ASP A 84 -5.84 -1.38 -7.87
CA ASP A 84 -6.13 -1.14 -9.29
C ASP A 84 -6.21 -2.46 -10.07
N THR A 85 -5.41 -3.44 -9.66
CA THR A 85 -5.38 -4.79 -10.24
C THR A 85 -6.21 -5.80 -9.44
N ILE A 86 -7.21 -5.34 -8.67
CA ILE A 86 -7.98 -6.23 -7.79
C ILE A 86 -8.67 -7.35 -8.57
N THR A 87 -9.16 -7.05 -9.77
CA THR A 87 -9.83 -8.03 -10.62
C THR A 87 -8.86 -9.11 -11.10
N GLU A 88 -7.65 -8.75 -11.54
CA GLU A 88 -6.64 -9.74 -11.91
C GLU A 88 -6.20 -10.56 -10.69
N ASN A 89 -5.98 -9.92 -9.55
CA ASN A 89 -5.61 -10.59 -8.30
C ASN A 89 -6.66 -11.63 -7.89
N LEU A 90 -7.95 -11.30 -7.98
CA LEU A 90 -9.05 -12.22 -7.68
C LEU A 90 -9.21 -13.32 -8.72
N ASN A 91 -9.05 -13.00 -10.01
CA ASN A 91 -9.08 -14.00 -11.08
C ASN A 91 -7.95 -15.03 -10.94
N ALA A 92 -6.78 -14.61 -10.44
CA ALA A 92 -5.65 -15.52 -10.19
C ALA A 92 -5.92 -16.53 -9.05
N LEU A 93 -6.89 -16.26 -8.17
CA LEU A 93 -7.34 -17.21 -7.14
C LEU A 93 -8.23 -18.31 -7.72
N VAL A 94 -8.84 -18.09 -8.88
CA VAL A 94 -9.63 -19.10 -9.58
C VAL A 94 -8.67 -20.08 -10.23
N THR A 95 -8.49 -21.24 -9.59
CA THR A 95 -7.64 -22.33 -10.10
C THR A 95 -8.51 -23.42 -10.74
N PRO A 96 -8.60 -23.50 -12.08
CA PRO A 96 -9.46 -24.48 -12.76
C PRO A 96 -9.01 -25.93 -12.50
N SER A 97 -7.73 -26.13 -12.18
CA SER A 97 -7.12 -27.45 -11.99
C SER A 97 -7.68 -28.22 -10.79
N HIS A 98 -8.27 -27.55 -9.80
CA HIS A 98 -8.92 -28.24 -8.67
C HIS A 98 -10.17 -29.03 -9.10
N ALA A 99 -10.83 -28.65 -10.19
CA ALA A 99 -12.05 -29.29 -10.65
C ALA A 99 -11.82 -30.55 -11.51
N GLY A 100 -10.56 -30.90 -11.81
CA GLY A 100 -10.25 -31.98 -12.76
C GLY A 100 -10.61 -31.62 -14.21
N PHE A 101 -10.04 -32.35 -15.17
CA PHE A 101 -10.40 -32.20 -16.57
C PHE A 101 -11.56 -33.15 -16.90
N ASP A 102 -12.72 -32.59 -17.25
CA ASP A 102 -13.85 -33.37 -17.75
C ASP A 102 -13.86 -33.35 -19.30
N PRO A 103 -13.60 -34.49 -19.97
CA PRO A 103 -13.58 -34.57 -21.44
C PRO A 103 -14.95 -34.30 -22.09
N SER A 104 -16.05 -34.32 -21.31
CA SER A 104 -17.37 -33.92 -21.81
C SER A 104 -17.51 -32.40 -21.95
N SER A 105 -16.70 -31.62 -21.21
CA SER A 105 -16.72 -30.15 -21.19
C SER A 105 -16.19 -29.51 -22.48
N THR A 106 -15.46 -30.25 -23.32
CA THR A 106 -14.99 -29.79 -24.64
C THR A 106 -16.08 -29.77 -25.72
N SER A 107 -17.24 -30.40 -25.48
CA SER A 107 -18.32 -30.47 -26.47
C SER A 107 -19.21 -29.22 -26.50
N GLN A 108 -19.23 -28.44 -25.42
CA GLN A 108 -19.99 -27.20 -25.32
C GLN A 108 -19.07 -26.04 -24.93
N ARG A 109 -18.94 -25.06 -25.82
CA ARG A 109 -18.33 -23.78 -25.51
C ARG A 109 -19.28 -23.00 -24.58
N THR A 110 -19.26 -23.31 -23.29
CA THR A 110 -19.88 -22.45 -22.29
C THR A 110 -19.11 -21.12 -22.31
N PRO A 111 -19.79 -19.96 -22.45
CA PRO A 111 -19.12 -18.68 -22.27
C PRO A 111 -18.45 -18.72 -20.90
N ALA A 112 -17.19 -18.31 -20.82
CA ALA A 112 -16.46 -18.25 -19.55
C ALA A 112 -17.29 -17.37 -18.60
N SER A 113 -18.03 -18.01 -17.69
CA SER A 113 -18.81 -17.29 -16.69
C SER A 113 -17.80 -16.45 -15.91
N GLY A 114 -17.93 -15.13 -16.01
CA GLY A 114 -17.18 -14.17 -15.19
C GLY A 114 -17.50 -14.28 -13.69
N SER A 115 -18.27 -15.29 -13.30
CA SER A 115 -18.75 -15.60 -11.96
C SER A 115 -18.50 -17.08 -11.65
N ARG A 116 -17.27 -17.57 -11.83
CA ARG A 116 -16.88 -18.77 -11.08
C ARG A 116 -16.65 -18.32 -9.63
N PRO A 117 -17.40 -18.84 -8.65
CA PRO A 117 -17.23 -18.45 -7.27
C PRO A 117 -15.82 -18.82 -6.82
N ILE A 118 -15.10 -17.86 -6.23
CA ILE A 118 -13.81 -18.11 -5.64
C ILE A 118 -14.03 -18.95 -4.38
N GLY A 119 -13.17 -19.94 -4.15
CA GLY A 119 -13.24 -20.74 -2.92
C GLY A 119 -13.12 -19.83 -1.68
N SER A 120 -13.98 -20.06 -0.69
CA SER A 120 -14.06 -19.22 0.52
C SER A 120 -12.71 -19.09 1.23
N GLU A 121 -11.90 -20.15 1.25
CA GLU A 121 -10.58 -20.13 1.86
C GLU A 121 -9.53 -19.34 1.05
N ALA A 122 -9.58 -19.40 -0.29
CA ALA A 122 -8.69 -18.59 -1.11
C ALA A 122 -8.98 -17.09 -0.91
N CYS A 123 -10.26 -16.72 -0.80
CA CYS A 123 -10.68 -15.37 -0.45
C CYS A 123 -10.26 -14.96 0.95
N LYS A 124 -10.43 -15.83 1.96
CA LYS A 124 -9.98 -15.56 3.34
C LYS A 124 -8.46 -15.33 3.37
N SER A 125 -7.70 -16.20 2.72
CA SER A 125 -6.23 -16.11 2.63
C SER A 125 -5.77 -14.83 1.91
N PHE A 126 -6.38 -14.48 0.78
CA PHE A 126 -6.08 -13.23 0.08
C PHE A 126 -6.34 -11.99 0.95
N LYS A 127 -7.49 -11.98 1.63
CA LYS A 127 -7.89 -10.90 2.53
C LYS A 127 -6.88 -10.70 3.67
N THR A 128 -6.51 -11.77 4.37
CA THR A 128 -5.64 -11.72 5.56
C THR A 128 -4.16 -11.56 5.22
N ALA A 129 -3.69 -12.13 4.12
CA ALA A 129 -2.27 -12.15 3.77
C ALA A 129 -1.84 -11.00 2.85
N VAL A 130 -2.75 -10.46 2.04
CA VAL A 130 -2.42 -9.46 1.00
C VAL A 130 -3.18 -8.17 1.21
N LEU A 131 -4.51 -8.20 1.16
CA LEU A 131 -5.33 -6.98 1.09
C LEU A 131 -5.20 -6.12 2.35
N PHE A 132 -5.52 -6.69 3.52
CA PHE A 132 -5.53 -5.94 4.77
C PHE A 132 -4.14 -5.51 5.24
N PRO A 133 -3.09 -6.33 5.14
CA PRO A 133 -1.73 -5.86 5.43
C PRO A 133 -1.30 -4.69 4.55
N ALA A 134 -1.66 -4.69 3.26
CA ALA A 134 -1.35 -3.58 2.37
C ALA A 134 -2.08 -2.29 2.78
N TRP A 135 -3.37 -2.39 3.10
CA TRP A 135 -4.16 -1.26 3.58
C TRP A 135 -3.67 -0.72 4.92
N GLN A 136 -3.28 -1.61 5.84
CA GLN A 136 -2.69 -1.24 7.12
C GLN A 136 -1.38 -0.48 6.93
N ALA A 137 -0.47 -0.99 6.09
CA ALA A 137 0.79 -0.31 5.80
C ALA A 137 0.56 1.11 5.24
N ARG A 138 -0.43 1.29 4.35
CA ARG A 138 -0.80 2.64 3.87
C ARG A 138 -1.33 3.54 4.97
N THR A 139 -2.17 3.02 5.86
CA THR A 139 -2.67 3.76 7.02
C THR A 139 -1.53 4.18 7.96
N GLU A 140 -0.58 3.30 8.22
CA GLU A 140 0.59 3.60 9.07
C GLU A 140 1.45 4.72 8.48
N VAL A 141 1.74 4.68 7.18
CA VAL A 141 2.48 5.74 6.50
C VAL A 141 1.72 7.07 6.55
N LEU A 142 0.41 7.07 6.30
CA LEU A 142 -0.42 8.28 6.41
C LEU A 142 -0.48 8.84 7.84
N ASN A 143 -0.47 7.98 8.85
CA ASN A 143 -0.41 8.40 10.25
C ASN A 143 0.95 9.00 10.60
N TYR A 144 2.04 8.37 10.14
CA TYR A 144 3.40 8.90 10.32
C TYR A 144 3.56 10.28 9.68
N CYS A 145 3.10 10.46 8.43
CA CYS A 145 3.12 11.76 7.76
C CYS A 145 2.24 12.79 8.47
N ALA A 146 1.10 12.39 9.05
CA ALA A 146 0.26 13.29 9.85
C ALA A 146 0.97 13.81 11.09
N LEU A 147 1.72 12.95 11.80
CA LEU A 147 2.50 13.34 12.97
C LEU A 147 3.59 14.35 12.61
N ILE A 148 4.29 14.14 11.48
CA ILE A 148 5.29 15.09 10.99
C ILE A 148 4.64 16.41 10.60
N ALA A 149 3.50 16.38 9.92
CA ALA A 149 2.79 17.57 9.49
C ALA A 149 2.27 18.43 10.66
N ALA A 150 2.04 17.82 11.82
CA ALA A 150 1.64 18.52 13.05
C ALA A 150 2.83 19.17 13.79
N SER A 151 4.07 18.80 13.45
CA SER A 151 5.29 19.34 14.06
C SER A 151 5.76 20.61 13.33
N PRO A 152 6.21 21.66 14.04
CA PRO A 152 6.80 22.83 13.40
C PRO A 152 8.12 22.46 12.70
N ASP A 153 8.34 22.99 11.49
CA ASP A 153 9.56 22.75 10.69
C ASP A 153 10.62 23.82 11.03
N PRO A 154 11.68 23.48 11.80
CA PRO A 154 12.72 24.44 12.17
C PRO A 154 13.66 24.77 11.01
N ASP A 155 13.71 23.94 9.96
CA ASP A 155 14.64 24.06 8.82
C ASP A 155 13.95 24.66 7.58
N ASP A 156 12.79 25.31 7.74
CA ASP A 156 12.04 25.89 6.64
C ASP A 156 12.73 27.16 6.10
N PRO A 157 13.33 27.13 4.89
CA PRO A 157 14.06 28.26 4.32
C PRO A 157 13.14 29.44 3.97
N GLU A 158 11.84 29.18 3.83
CA GLU A 158 10.86 30.21 3.48
C GLU A 158 10.26 30.86 4.73
N ALA A 159 10.60 30.41 5.94
CA ALA A 159 10.08 30.98 7.17
C ALA A 159 10.37 32.48 7.30
N THR A 160 11.60 32.90 7.01
CA THR A 160 11.98 34.32 7.06
C THR A 160 11.28 35.14 5.98
N LEU A 161 11.17 34.59 4.75
CA LEU A 161 10.50 35.27 3.64
C LEU A 161 9.02 35.50 3.94
N ARG A 162 8.34 34.51 4.53
CA ARG A 162 6.94 34.65 4.95
C ARG A 162 6.75 35.77 5.98
N VAL A 163 7.61 35.85 6.99
CA VAL A 163 7.52 36.91 8.00
C VAL A 163 7.69 38.30 7.37
N ILE A 164 8.60 38.44 6.40
CA ILE A 164 8.79 39.68 5.65
C ILE A 164 7.55 40.00 4.79
N GLU A 165 7.01 39.01 4.09
CA GLU A 165 5.80 39.13 3.26
C GLU A 165 4.58 39.53 4.12
N GLU A 166 4.40 38.92 5.29
CA GLU A 166 3.36 39.26 6.27
C GLU A 166 3.50 40.71 6.76
N GLN A 167 4.72 41.13 7.07
CA GLN A 167 4.98 42.49 7.53
C GLN A 167 4.68 43.52 6.43
N LYS A 168 5.15 43.26 5.20
CA LYS A 168 4.88 44.11 4.05
C LYS A 168 3.39 44.22 3.76
N ASN A 169 2.64 43.12 3.92
CA ASN A 169 1.19 43.15 3.75
C ASN A 169 0.47 43.93 4.86
N ARG A 170 0.95 43.87 6.11
CA ARG A 170 0.42 44.70 7.21
C ARG A 170 0.57 46.20 6.95
N GLU A 171 1.65 46.60 6.26
CA GLU A 171 1.92 47.99 5.91
C GLU A 171 1.20 48.43 4.61
N ARG A 172 0.59 47.51 3.88
CA ARG A 172 -0.08 47.79 2.61
C ARG A 172 -1.44 48.45 2.86
N VAL A 173 -1.60 49.68 2.38
CA VAL A 173 -2.91 50.35 2.29
C VAL A 173 -3.51 50.02 0.92
N VAL A 174 -4.69 49.38 0.91
CA VAL A 174 -5.41 49.01 -0.30
C VAL A 174 -6.63 49.91 -0.45
N ASP A 175 -6.71 50.65 -1.56
CA ASP A 175 -7.92 51.38 -1.94
C ASP A 175 -8.82 50.46 -2.80
N GLU A 176 -9.81 49.84 -2.14
CA GLU A 176 -10.76 48.92 -2.77
C GLU A 176 -11.62 49.58 -3.86
N ARG A 177 -11.70 50.92 -3.88
CA ARG A 177 -12.45 51.66 -4.90
C ARG A 177 -11.67 51.78 -6.21
N LEU A 178 -10.33 51.79 -6.15
CA LEU A 178 -9.48 51.88 -7.33
C LEU A 178 -9.26 50.51 -7.98
N ASP A 179 -9.12 49.45 -7.17
CA ASP A 179 -8.98 48.07 -7.64
C ASP A 179 -9.55 47.05 -6.63
N PRO A 180 -10.75 46.50 -6.88
CA PRO A 180 -11.40 45.50 -6.02
C PRO A 180 -10.62 44.18 -5.84
N TYR A 181 -9.62 43.88 -6.68
CA TYR A 181 -8.85 42.63 -6.61
C TYR A 181 -7.54 42.78 -5.85
N SER A 182 -7.12 44.01 -5.58
CA SER A 182 -5.86 44.31 -4.92
C SER A 182 -5.83 43.93 -3.42
N SER A 183 -6.99 43.67 -2.81
CA SER A 183 -7.12 43.21 -1.41
C SER A 183 -6.70 41.75 -1.20
N ARG A 184 -6.60 40.95 -2.28
CA ARG A 184 -6.19 39.55 -2.16
C ARG A 184 -4.68 39.44 -2.04
N PHE A 185 -4.22 39.00 -0.87
CA PHE A 185 -2.83 38.67 -0.62
C PHE A 185 -2.70 37.19 -0.26
N PHE A 186 -1.90 36.47 -1.04
CA PHE A 186 -1.66 35.04 -0.83
C PHE A 186 -0.29 34.87 -0.18
N LEU A 187 -0.29 34.50 1.08
CA LEU A 187 0.93 34.09 1.79
C LEU A 187 1.41 32.75 1.25
N ARG A 188 2.73 32.59 1.13
CA ARG A 188 3.32 31.28 0.89
C ARG A 188 2.99 30.36 2.06
N GLU A 189 2.49 29.16 1.77
CA GLU A 189 2.15 28.20 2.81
C GLU A 189 3.42 27.51 3.35
N PRO A 190 3.53 27.29 4.67
CA PRO A 190 4.60 26.48 5.23
C PRO A 190 4.48 25.03 4.73
N ARG A 191 5.63 24.37 4.52
CA ARG A 191 5.70 23.01 3.99
C ARG A 191 4.90 22.00 4.81
N THR A 192 4.82 22.19 6.13
CA THR A 192 4.02 21.37 7.05
C THR A 192 2.52 21.48 6.76
N ARG A 193 2.01 22.67 6.41
CA ARG A 193 0.59 22.84 6.01
C ARG A 193 0.30 22.19 4.67
N ILE A 194 1.22 22.28 3.71
CA ILE A 194 1.10 21.60 2.42
C ILE A 194 1.01 20.08 2.65
N LEU A 195 1.93 19.52 3.46
CA LEU A 195 1.91 18.10 3.82
C LEU A 195 0.62 17.72 4.56
N ALA A 196 0.16 18.54 5.52
CA ALA A 196 -1.08 18.28 6.25
C ALA A 196 -2.30 18.25 5.30
N SER A 197 -2.33 19.15 4.32
CA SER A 197 -3.37 19.19 3.29
C SER A 197 -3.34 17.93 2.42
N LEU A 198 -2.15 17.54 1.95
CA LEU A 198 -1.94 16.32 1.17
C LEU A 198 -2.41 15.08 1.94
N VAL A 199 -2.00 14.92 3.20
CA VAL A 199 -2.41 13.78 4.04
C VAL A 199 -3.93 13.71 4.22
N ARG A 200 -4.61 14.86 4.39
CA ARG A 200 -6.08 14.89 4.49
C ARG A 200 -6.74 14.45 3.19
N GLN A 201 -6.25 14.91 2.05
CA GLN A 201 -6.75 14.51 0.74
C GLN A 201 -6.53 13.02 0.49
N GLU A 202 -5.33 12.52 0.75
CA GLU A 202 -5.00 11.11 0.56
C GLU A 202 -5.80 10.18 1.48
N ARG A 203 -6.16 10.62 2.70
CA ARG A 203 -7.10 9.86 3.55
C ARG A 203 -8.48 9.71 2.91
N GLY A 204 -9.01 10.77 2.30
CA GLY A 204 -10.29 10.71 1.57
C GLY A 204 -10.20 9.81 0.34
N VAL A 205 -9.11 9.89 -0.41
CA VAL A 205 -8.85 9.00 -1.56
C VAL A 205 -8.75 7.54 -1.11
N GLU A 206 -8.03 7.25 -0.02
CA GLU A 206 -7.94 5.90 0.53
C GLU A 206 -9.30 5.33 0.93
N GLU A 207 -10.18 6.14 1.52
CA GLU A 207 -11.53 5.71 1.88
C GLU A 207 -12.34 5.32 0.63
N ILE A 208 -12.28 6.13 -0.43
CA ILE A 208 -12.95 5.85 -1.71
C ILE A 208 -12.41 4.55 -2.33
N ILE A 209 -11.09 4.40 -2.36
CA ILE A 209 -10.43 3.21 -2.95
C ILE A 209 -10.82 1.97 -2.17
N ARG A 210 -10.75 1.99 -0.83
CA ARG A 210 -11.12 0.84 0.00
C ARG A 210 -12.57 0.43 -0.20
N ASN A 211 -13.49 1.39 -0.27
CA ASN A 211 -14.90 1.11 -0.54
C ASN A 211 -15.10 0.44 -1.91
N ARG A 212 -14.43 0.95 -2.96
CA ARG A 212 -14.51 0.39 -4.32
C ARG A 212 -13.89 -1.01 -4.40
N THR A 213 -12.68 -1.17 -3.90
CA THR A 213 -11.98 -2.47 -3.86
C THR A 213 -12.79 -3.49 -3.05
N TRP A 214 -13.35 -3.09 -1.91
CA TRP A 214 -14.17 -3.96 -1.08
C TRP A 214 -15.44 -4.41 -1.79
N SER A 215 -16.13 -3.52 -2.50
CA SER A 215 -17.32 -3.87 -3.28
C SER A 215 -17.04 -4.99 -4.30
N VAL A 216 -15.90 -4.92 -5.00
CA VAL A 216 -15.48 -5.98 -5.94
C VAL A 216 -15.14 -7.28 -5.21
N VAL A 217 -14.44 -7.19 -4.07
CA VAL A 217 -14.12 -8.37 -3.26
C VAL A 217 -15.39 -9.04 -2.73
N GLN A 218 -16.39 -8.27 -2.27
CA GLN A 218 -17.66 -8.80 -1.79
C GLN A 218 -18.40 -9.56 -2.89
N GLU A 219 -18.46 -9.00 -4.10
CA GLU A 219 -19.09 -9.63 -5.25
C GLU A 219 -18.43 -10.96 -5.63
N ARG A 220 -17.09 -10.99 -5.70
CA ARG A 220 -16.34 -12.17 -6.16
C ARG A 220 -16.17 -13.25 -5.11
N CYS A 221 -16.09 -12.87 -3.84
CA CYS A 221 -15.93 -13.78 -2.71
C CYS A 221 -17.26 -14.15 -2.02
N ASN A 222 -18.39 -13.65 -2.54
CA ASN A 222 -19.73 -13.89 -2.01
C ASN A 222 -19.88 -13.54 -0.51
N TYR A 223 -19.32 -12.39 -0.12
CA TYR A 223 -19.50 -11.84 1.23
C TYR A 223 -20.85 -11.12 1.36
N SER A 224 -21.32 -10.92 2.59
CA SER A 224 -22.56 -10.19 2.83
C SER A 224 -22.43 -8.75 2.31
N PRO A 225 -23.41 -8.24 1.54
CA PRO A 225 -23.42 -6.86 1.06
C PRO A 225 -23.42 -5.82 2.18
N HIS A 226 -23.85 -6.21 3.38
CA HIS A 226 -23.93 -5.34 4.55
C HIS A 226 -22.62 -5.24 5.34
N ASP A 227 -21.65 -6.12 5.08
CA ASP A 227 -20.38 -6.11 5.80
C ASP A 227 -19.51 -4.95 5.31
N THR A 228 -19.21 -3.99 6.18
CA THR A 228 -18.28 -2.91 5.80
C THR A 228 -16.84 -3.40 5.85
N TRP A 229 -15.96 -2.79 5.05
CA TRP A 229 -14.54 -3.14 5.06
C TRP A 229 -13.90 -2.84 6.42
N GLN A 230 -14.39 -1.82 7.12
CA GLN A 230 -13.94 -1.47 8.46
C GLN A 230 -14.26 -2.58 9.45
N ASP A 231 -15.45 -3.16 9.38
CA ASP A 231 -15.85 -4.29 10.23
C ASP A 231 -14.98 -5.51 9.93
N ALA A 232 -14.82 -5.84 8.65
CA ALA A 232 -14.01 -6.97 8.20
C ALA A 232 -12.53 -6.83 8.58
N MET A 233 -11.98 -5.61 8.58
CA MET A 233 -10.60 -5.34 9.00
C MET A 233 -10.45 -5.38 10.52
N ARG A 234 -11.46 -4.94 11.28
CA ARG A 234 -11.48 -5.05 12.76
C ARG A 234 -11.55 -6.50 13.24
N THR A 235 -12.29 -7.35 12.52
CA THR A 235 -12.38 -8.79 12.85
C THR A 235 -11.21 -9.61 12.29
N CYS A 236 -10.39 -9.03 11.40
CA CYS A 236 -9.23 -9.71 10.86
C CYS A 236 -8.23 -10.04 11.97
N GLY A 237 -8.10 -11.33 12.28
CA GLY A 237 -7.26 -11.85 13.36
C GLY A 237 -8.03 -12.65 14.41
N PHE A 238 -9.36 -12.57 14.44
CA PHE A 238 -10.22 -13.32 15.36
C PHE A 238 -10.95 -14.52 14.72
N ASP A 239 -10.92 -14.65 13.39
CA ASP A 239 -11.63 -15.71 12.63
C ASP A 239 -10.93 -17.09 12.63
N ASP A 240 -10.01 -17.35 13.55
CA ASP A 240 -9.44 -18.67 13.77
C ASP A 240 -10.24 -19.41 14.86
N GLY A 241 -11.40 -19.97 14.49
CA GLY A 241 -11.92 -21.15 15.21
C GLY A 241 -13.35 -21.13 15.76
N SER A 242 -14.32 -20.40 15.20
CA SER A 242 -15.71 -20.56 15.69
C SER A 242 -16.76 -20.43 14.61
N ARG A 243 -16.92 -21.48 13.80
CA ARG A 243 -18.21 -21.90 13.24
C ARG A 243 -18.10 -23.30 12.61
N SER A 244 -17.88 -24.27 13.49
CA SER A 244 -18.22 -25.68 13.25
C SER A 244 -19.22 -26.05 14.33
N ASN A 245 -20.50 -25.92 14.00
CA ASN A 245 -21.63 -26.65 14.60
C ASN A 245 -22.82 -26.48 13.67
#